data_AF-A0A087T5U0-F1
#
_entry.id   AF-A0A087T5U0-F1
#
_cell.length_a   1.000
_cell.length_b   1.000
_cell.length_c   1.000
_cell.angle_alpha   90.00
_cell.angle_beta   90.00
_cell.angle_gamma   90.00
#
_symmetry.space_group_name_H-M   'P 1'
#
loop_
_entity.id
_entity.type
_entity.pdbx_description
1 polymer ?
#
loop_
_entity_poly.entity_id
_entity_poly.type
_entity_poly.pdbx_seq_one_letter_code
_entity_poly.pdbx_strand_id
1 'polypeptide(L)'
;MLFLRLSWVVGQAGIGLACLIIILATVVTVLTTLSMSAICTNGEVKGGGTYYMISRSLGPEFGGSIGFIFAVANAVAVAMYVVGFAETL
;
A
#
# COMPACT_ATOMS: atom_id res chain seq x y z
N MET A 1 5.41 -5.26 -12.33
CA MET A 1 5.06 -3.89 -12.77
C MET A 1 6.25 -2.93 -12.81
N LEU A 2 7.16 -2.90 -11.82
CA LEU A 2 8.31 -1.97 -11.83
C LEU A 2 9.13 -2.06 -13.13
N PHE A 3 9.53 -3.26 -13.55
CA PHE A 3 10.28 -3.46 -14.80
C PHE A 3 9.49 -3.17 -16.09
N LEU A 4 8.15 -3.19 -16.02
CA LEU A 4 7.27 -2.97 -17.16
C LEU A 4 6.94 -1.49 -17.39
N ARG A 5 6.80 -0.71 -16.31
CA ARG A 5 6.21 0.64 -16.38
C ARG A 5 7.18 1.75 -15.99
N LEU A 6 8.28 1.48 -15.27
CA LEU A 6 9.19 2.54 -14.81
C LEU A 6 9.91 3.25 -15.96
N SER A 7 10.40 2.50 -16.96
CA SER A 7 11.05 3.08 -18.15
C SER A 7 10.09 3.97 -18.95
N TRP A 8 8.83 3.53 -19.10
CA TRP A 8 7.79 4.30 -19.77
C TRP A 8 7.44 5.61 -19.03
N VAL A 9 7.32 5.56 -17.69
CA VAL A 9 7.07 6.76 -16.87
C VAL A 9 8.19 7.78 -17.02
N VAL A 10 9.46 7.35 -16.94
CA VAL A 10 10.61 8.23 -17.16
C VAL A 10 10.65 8.76 -18.59
N GLY A 11 10.26 7.94 -19.58
CA GLY A 11 10.17 8.34 -20.98
C GLY A 11 9.13 9.41 -21.28
N GLN A 12 8.00 9.43 -20.55
CA GLN A 12 6.93 10.42 -20.73
C GLN A 12 7.11 11.67 -19.88
N ALA A 13 7.47 11.53 -18.60
CA ALA A 13 7.59 12.65 -17.67
C ALA A 13 8.99 13.28 -17.66
N GLY A 14 10.01 12.58 -18.15
CA GLY A 14 11.42 12.95 -17.98
C GLY A 14 11.94 12.67 -16.56
N ILE A 15 13.25 12.77 -16.38
CA ILE A 15 13.93 12.39 -15.13
C ILE A 15 13.48 13.24 -13.94
N GLY A 16 13.39 14.57 -14.11
CA GLY A 16 13.05 15.48 -13.02
C GLY A 16 11.65 15.25 -12.45
N LEU A 17 10.63 15.19 -13.31
CA LEU A 17 9.25 14.96 -12.86
C LEU A 17 9.03 13.51 -12.41
N ALA A 18 9.67 12.52 -13.05
CA ALA A 18 9.61 11.13 -12.56
C ALA A 18 10.19 10.99 -11.14
N CYS A 19 11.31 11.65 -10.84
CA CYS A 19 11.85 11.70 -9.48
C CYS A 19 10.87 12.36 -8.50
N LEU A 20 10.21 13.46 -8.90
CA LEU A 20 9.20 14.12 -8.06
C LEU A 20 8.02 13.19 -7.76
N ILE A 21 7.52 12.45 -8.76
CA ILE A 21 6.43 11.47 -8.58
C ILE A 21 6.84 10.40 -7.55
N ILE A 22 8.06 9.87 -7.65
CA ILE A 22 8.58 8.86 -6.71
C ILE A 22 8.69 9.44 -5.30
N ILE A 23 9.20 10.67 -5.15
CA ILE A 23 9.33 11.33 -3.86
C ILE A 23 7.94 11.53 -3.22
N LEU A 24 6.96 12.03 -3.95
CA LEU A 24 5.59 12.21 -3.45
C LEU A 24 4.96 10.88 -3.01
N ALA A 25 5.08 9.82 -3.82
CA ALA A 25 4.56 8.50 -3.46
C ALA A 25 5.25 7.94 -2.20
N THR A 26 6.56 8.18 -2.06
CA THR A 26 7.33 7.77 -0.89
C THR A 26 6.89 8.53 0.36
N VAL A 27 6.67 9.85 0.27
CA VAL A 27 6.17 10.66 1.39
C VAL A 27 4.84 10.13 1.92
N VAL A 28 3.88 9.84 1.03
CA VAL A 28 2.57 9.27 1.43
C VAL A 28 2.76 7.93 2.14
N THR A 29 3.63 7.06 1.61
CA THR A 29 3.90 5.73 2.20
C THR A 29 4.58 5.84 3.56
N VAL A 30 5.53 6.77 3.72
CA VAL A 30 6.23 7.03 4.99
C VAL A 30 5.28 7.55 6.06
N LEU A 31 4.42 8.52 5.72
CA LEU A 31 3.41 9.03 6.67
C LEU A 31 2.42 7.92 7.10
N THR A 32 2.05 7.05 6.17
CA THR A 32 1.17 5.90 6.46
C THR A 32 1.86 4.88 7.37
N THR A 33 3.15 4.58 7.13
CA THR A 33 3.91 3.65 7.97
C THR A 33 4.21 4.22 9.36
N LEU A 34 4.45 5.52 9.49
CA LEU A 34 4.55 6.18 10.80
C LEU A 34 3.23 6.07 11.59
N SER A 35 2.09 6.29 10.92
CA SER A 35 0.77 6.10 11.53
C SER A 35 0.55 4.65 11.96
N MET A 36 0.93 3.70 11.12
CA MET A 36 0.85 2.27 11.46
C MET A 36 1.77 1.90 12.62
N SER A 37 2.97 2.48 12.71
CA SER A 37 3.88 2.29 13.84
C SER A 37 3.24 2.72 15.16
N ALA A 38 2.56 3.87 15.17
CA ALA A 38 1.81 4.34 16.35
C ALA A 38 0.64 3.40 16.74
N ILE A 39 0.00 2.77 15.76
CA ILE A 39 -1.04 1.75 16.01
C ILE A 39 -0.42 0.48 16.61
N CYS A 40 0.70 0.00 16.05
CA CYS A 40 1.38 -1.21 16.52
C CYS A 40 1.98 -1.07 17.93
N THR A 41 2.30 0.15 18.37
CA THR A 41 2.79 0.43 19.73
C THR A 41 1.69 0.75 20.74
N ASN A 42 0.43 0.80 20.30
CA ASN A 42 -0.71 1.11 21.16
C ASN A 42 -1.39 -0.18 21.67
N GLY A 43 -1.00 -0.62 22.87
CA GLY A 43 -1.62 -1.75 23.58
C GLY A 43 -0.89 -3.09 23.42
N GLU A 44 -1.50 -4.15 23.98
CA GLU A 44 -0.93 -5.50 23.95
C GLU A 44 -1.29 -6.21 22.64
N VAL A 45 -0.30 -6.37 21.76
CA VAL A 45 -0.43 -7.15 20.54
C VAL A 45 -0.45 -8.64 20.88
N LYS A 46 -1.65 -9.19 21.09
CA LYS A 46 -1.88 -10.65 21.08
C LYS A 46 -1.64 -11.17 19.66
N GLY A 47 -1.51 -12.49 19.49
CA GLY A 47 -1.11 -13.16 18.23
C GLY A 47 -2.07 -13.05 17.01
N GLY A 48 -2.69 -11.88 16.78
CA GLY A 48 -3.46 -11.57 15.59
C GLY A 48 -2.64 -10.78 14.54
N GLY A 49 -3.13 -10.75 13.31
CA GLY A 49 -2.52 -10.00 12.19
C GLY A 49 -2.92 -8.52 12.12
N THR A 50 -2.69 -7.90 10.97
CA THR A 50 -2.89 -6.45 10.76
C THR A 50 -4.29 -5.95 11.07
N TYR A 51 -5.33 -6.68 10.65
CA TYR A 51 -6.73 -6.32 10.96
C TYR A 51 -7.02 -6.35 12.47
N TYR A 52 -6.43 -7.31 13.19
CA TYR A 52 -6.59 -7.43 14.64
C TYR A 52 -5.99 -6.22 15.36
N MET A 53 -4.79 -5.78 14.97
CA MET A 53 -4.15 -4.60 15.54
C MET A 53 -4.96 -3.32 15.30
N ILE A 54 -5.47 -3.12 14.08
CA ILE A 54 -6.24 -1.92 13.71
C ILE A 54 -7.59 -1.87 14.44
N SER A 55 -8.35 -2.96 14.40
CA SER A 55 -9.68 -3.03 15.03
C SER A 55 -9.66 -2.87 16.55
N ARG A 56 -8.55 -3.25 17.21
CA ARG A 56 -8.37 -3.06 18.65
C ARG A 56 -7.92 -1.66 19.03
N SER A 57 -7.10 -1.02 18.21
CA SER A 57 -6.56 0.31 18.49
C SER A 57 -7.53 1.44 18.12
N LEU A 58 -8.31 1.27 17.04
CA LEU A 58 -9.21 2.30 16.49
C LEU A 58 -10.70 1.97 16.67
N GLY A 59 -11.03 0.78 17.16
CA GLY A 59 -12.40 0.30 17.33
C GLY A 59 -12.98 -0.42 16.10
N PRO A 60 -14.17 -1.03 16.25
CA PRO A 60 -14.75 -1.93 15.23
C PRO A 60 -15.19 -1.21 13.96
N GLU A 61 -15.65 0.04 14.04
CA GLU A 61 -16.14 0.81 12.90
C GLU A 61 -15.03 1.13 11.88
N PHE A 62 -13.90 1.64 12.38
CA PHE A 62 -12.72 1.93 11.58
C PHE A 62 -12.01 0.63 11.16
N GLY A 63 -11.90 -0.35 12.06
CA GLY A 63 -11.32 -1.65 11.75
C GLY A 63 -12.02 -2.35 10.59
N GLY A 64 -13.35 -2.46 10.65
CA GLY A 64 -14.17 -3.12 9.62
C GLY A 64 -14.06 -2.42 8.26
N SER A 65 -14.17 -1.10 8.25
CA SER A 65 -14.14 -0.30 7.00
C SER A 65 -12.77 -0.37 6.32
N ILE A 66 -11.68 -0.17 7.08
CA ILE A 66 -10.30 -0.27 6.56
C ILE A 66 -10.01 -1.70 6.10
N GLY A 67 -10.42 -2.70 6.88
CA GLY A 67 -10.26 -4.10 6.54
C GLY A 67 -10.94 -4.49 5.23
N PHE A 68 -12.17 -4.03 5.01
CA PHE A 68 -12.91 -4.29 3.78
C PHE A 68 -12.23 -3.66 2.55
N ILE A 69 -11.86 -2.38 2.62
CA ILE A 69 -11.18 -1.69 1.51
C ILE A 69 -9.83 -2.35 1.22
N PHE A 70 -9.07 -2.73 2.26
CA PHE A 70 -7.78 -3.39 2.09
C PHE A 70 -7.91 -4.78 1.47
N ALA A 71 -8.96 -5.54 1.81
CA ALA A 71 -9.24 -6.84 1.19
C ALA A 71 -9.52 -6.71 -0.31
N VAL A 72 -10.39 -5.76 -0.69
CA VAL A 72 -10.71 -5.47 -2.10
C VAL A 72 -9.47 -4.98 -2.85
N ALA A 73 -8.69 -4.08 -2.25
CA ALA A 73 -7.46 -3.57 -2.86
C ALA A 73 -6.46 -4.71 -3.16
N ASN A 74 -6.27 -5.65 -2.23
CA ASN A 74 -5.39 -6.81 -2.46
C ASN A 74 -5.95 -7.75 -3.53
N ALA A 75 -7.26 -8.00 -3.56
CA ALA A 75 -7.88 -8.83 -4.59
C ALA A 75 -7.64 -8.26 -6.01
N VAL A 76 -7.80 -6.94 -6.17
CA VAL A 76 -7.51 -6.25 -7.44
C VAL A 76 -6.01 -6.23 -7.74
N ALA A 77 -5.15 -6.07 -6.73
CA ALA A 77 -3.71 -6.11 -6.91
C ALA A 77 -3.23 -7.47 -7.46
N VAL A 78 -3.82 -8.58 -7.01
CA VAL A 78 -3.54 -9.92 -7.57
C VAL A 78 -3.84 -9.95 -9.06
N ALA A 79 -5.00 -9.43 -9.50
CA ALA A 79 -5.34 -9.36 -10.93
C ALA A 79 -4.31 -8.50 -11.71
N MET A 80 -3.92 -7.35 -11.17
CA MET A 80 -2.91 -6.47 -11.78
C MET A 80 -1.55 -7.17 -11.94
N TYR A 81 -1.12 -7.95 -10.93
CA TYR A 81 0.14 -8.69 -10.99
C TYR A 81 0.09 -9.84 -12.01
N VAL A 82 -1.03 -10.57 -12.09
CA VAL A 82 -1.21 -11.64 -13.08
C VAL A 82 -1.25 -11.08 -14.50
N VAL A 83 -1.98 -9.99 -14.75
CA VAL A 83 -1.99 -9.33 -16.06
C VAL A 83 -0.60 -8.83 -16.44
N GLY A 84 0.13 -8.22 -15.51
CA GLY A 84 1.50 -7.79 -15.76
C GLY A 84 2.45 -8.96 -16.07
N PHE A 85 2.24 -10.13 -15.46
CA PHE A 85 3.00 -11.33 -15.81
C PHE A 85 2.61 -11.86 -17.20
N ALA A 86 1.32 -11.90 -17.52
CA ALA A 86 0.83 -12.33 -18.83
C ALA A 86 1.28 -11.41 -19.98
N GLU A 87 1.45 -10.10 -19.73
CA GLU A 87 1.99 -9.15 -20.73
C GLU A 87 3.47 -9.43 -21.08
N THR A 88 4.21 -10.10 -20.18
CA THR A 88 5.63 -10.45 -20.39
C THR A 88 5.87 -11.84 -20.98
N LEU A 89 4.85 -12.70 -21.00
CA LEU A 89 4.90 -14.05 -21.58
C LEU A 89 4.67 -13.99 -23.10
#